data_AF-A0A2A5DGK2-F1
#
_entry.id   AF-A0A2A5DGK2-F1
#
_cell.length_a   1.000
_cell.length_b   1.000
_cell.length_c   1.000
_cell.angle_alpha   90.00
_cell.angle_beta   90.00
_cell.angle_gamma   90.00
#
_symmetry.space_group_name_H-M   'P 1'
#
loop_
_entity.id
_entity.type
_entity.pdbx_description
1 polymer ?
#
loop_
_entity_poly.entity_id
_entity_poly.type
_entity_poly.pdbx_seq_one_letter_code
_entity_poly.pdbx_strand_id
1 'polypeptide(L)' 'MCAYAAKLTSTPGEMVEDDVILLRDLGWSDLEIHDACQVIAYFNYVNRLADGLGVDLETEMSPSHG' A
#
# COMPACT_ATOMS: atom_id res chain seq x y z
N MET A 1 1.43 -10.39 -4.01
CA MET A 1 1.71 -9.16 -3.23
C MET A 1 1.76 -7.89 -4.07
N CYS A 2 2.71 -7.69 -5.01
CA CYS A 2 2.82 -6.41 -5.74
C CYS A 2 1.55 -6.01 -6.52
N ALA A 3 0.85 -6.97 -7.13
CA ALA A 3 -0.44 -6.71 -7.79
C ALA A 3 -1.52 -6.23 -6.81
N TYR A 4 -1.60 -6.86 -5.62
CA TYR A 4 -2.51 -6.46 -4.55
C TYR A 4 -2.20 -5.03 -4.07
N ALA A 5 -0.91 -4.71 -3.86
CA ALA A 5 -0.47 -3.36 -3.49
C ALA A 5 -0.83 -2.32 -4.56
N ALA A 6 -0.57 -2.62 -5.84
CA ALA A 6 -0.88 -1.72 -6.95
C ALA A 6 -2.38 -1.44 -7.06
N LYS A 7 -3.23 -2.47 -6.92
CA LYS A 7 -4.68 -2.35 -6.94
C LYS A 7 -5.19 -1.53 -5.74
N LEU A 8 -4.77 -1.88 -4.53
CA LEU A 8 -5.16 -1.18 -3.31
C LEU A 8 -4.76 0.30 -3.33
N THR A 9 -3.65 0.65 -3.98
CA THR A 9 -3.21 2.03 -4.16
C THR A 9 -4.01 2.80 -5.22
N SER A 10 -4.26 2.17 -6.37
CA SER A 10 -4.81 2.86 -7.55
C SER A 10 -6.34 2.84 -7.58
N THR A 11 -6.95 1.73 -7.19
CA THR A 11 -8.40 1.51 -7.23
C THR A 11 -8.91 0.87 -5.92
N PRO A 12 -8.70 1.52 -4.76
CA PRO A 12 -9.12 0.95 -3.46
C PRO A 12 -10.63 0.64 -3.38
N GLY A 13 -11.48 1.36 -4.14
CA GLY A 13 -12.92 1.12 -4.21
C GLY A 13 -13.33 -0.12 -5.01
N GLU A 14 -12.40 -0.75 -5.73
CA GLU A 14 -12.64 -1.96 -6.55
C GLU A 14 -12.09 -3.23 -5.89
N MET A 15 -11.60 -3.13 -4.65
CA MET A 15 -11.13 -4.27 -3.88
C MET A 15 -12.29 -5.23 -3.58
N VAL A 16 -12.05 -6.52 -3.79
CA VAL A 16 -13.02 -7.60 -3.59
C VAL A 16 -12.39 -8.73 -2.78
N GLU A 17 -13.21 -9.64 -2.27
CA GLU A 17 -12.74 -10.79 -1.49
C GLU A 17 -11.75 -11.67 -2.26
N ASP A 18 -11.93 -11.82 -3.57
CA ASP A 18 -11.04 -12.59 -4.44
C ASP A 18 -9.59 -12.09 -4.41
N ASP A 19 -9.35 -10.79 -4.18
CA ASP A 19 -8.00 -10.25 -4.07
C ASP A 19 -7.27 -10.78 -2.83
N VAL A 20 -8.02 -11.07 -1.75
CA VAL A 20 -7.51 -11.65 -0.51
C VAL A 20 -7.38 -13.17 -0.65
N ILE A 21 -8.36 -13.83 -1.27
CA ILE A 21 -8.30 -15.27 -1.55
C ILE A 21 -7.06 -15.61 -2.37
N LEU A 22 -6.77 -14.83 -3.41
CA LEU A 22 -5.57 -15.05 -4.23
C LEU A 22 -4.27 -14.97 -3.43
N LEU A 23 -4.19 -14.14 -2.39
CA LEU A 23 -3.02 -14.11 -1.50
C LEU A 23 -2.97 -15.34 -0.59
N ARG A 24 -4.11 -15.78 -0.07
CA ARG A 24 -4.21 -17.02 0.73
C ARG A 24 -3.79 -18.25 -0.08
N ASP A 25 -4.21 -18.32 -1.34
CA ASP A 25 -3.84 -19.40 -2.27
C ASP A 25 -2.33 -19.41 -2.58
N LEU A 26 -1.67 -18.25 -2.46
CA LEU A 26 -0.21 -18.11 -2.54
C LEU A 26 0.50 -18.43 -1.21
N GLY A 27 -0.22 -18.89 -0.19
CA GLY A 27 0.31 -19.33 1.10
C GLY A 27 0.42 -18.22 2.15
N TRP A 28 -0.14 -17.04 1.92
CA TRP A 28 -0.12 -15.96 2.91
C TRP A 28 -1.16 -16.21 3.99
N SER A 29 -0.77 -16.02 5.25
CA SER A 29 -1.69 -15.99 6.38
C SER A 29 -2.52 -14.71 6.41
N ASP A 30 -3.67 -14.75 7.08
CA ASP A 30 -4.50 -13.56 7.28
C ASP A 30 -3.76 -12.44 7.99
N LEU A 31 -2.84 -12.77 8.90
CA LEU A 31 -2.00 -11.79 9.59
C LEU A 31 -1.04 -11.09 8.62
N GLU A 32 -0.36 -11.84 7.76
CA GLU A 32 0.55 -11.26 6.75
C GLU A 32 -0.20 -10.39 5.74
N ILE A 33 -1.42 -10.77 5.36
CA ILE A 33 -2.28 -9.99 4.46
C ILE A 33 -2.74 -8.70 5.16
N HIS A 34 -3.12 -8.79 6.43
CA HIS A 34 -3.50 -7.64 7.23
C HIS A 34 -2.34 -6.65 7.38
N ASP A 35 -1.15 -7.12 7.75
CA ASP A 35 0.04 -6.28 7.91
C ASP A 35 0.41 -5.60 6.58
N ALA A 36 0.36 -6.35 5.47
CA ALA A 36 0.52 -5.81 4.12
C ALA A 36 -0.47 -4.68 3.83
N CYS A 37 -1.76 -4.91 4.07
CA CYS A 37 -2.82 -3.92 3.86
C CYS A 37 -2.57 -2.65 4.68
N GLN A 38 -2.21 -2.79 5.96
CA GLN A 38 -1.92 -1.66 6.83
C GLN A 38 -0.74 -0.82 6.33
N VAL A 39 0.36 -1.47 5.93
CA VAL A 39 1.54 -0.76 5.41
C VAL A 39 1.20 -0.01 4.12
N ILE A 40 0.53 -0.67 3.17
CA ILE A 40 0.11 -0.03 1.91
C ILE A 40 -0.80 1.16 2.19
N ALA A 41 -1.80 1.00 3.05
CA ALA A 41 -2.74 2.05 3.41
C ALA A 41 -2.04 3.23 4.11
N TYR A 42 -1.05 2.96 4.96
CA TYR A 42 -0.28 3.99 5.65
C TYR A 42 0.49 4.88 4.67
N PHE A 43 1.24 4.29 3.73
CA PHE A 43 1.93 5.07 2.70
C PHE A 43 0.95 5.85 1.84
N ASN A 44 -0.17 5.25 1.49
CA ASN A 44 -1.24 5.90 0.74
C ASN A 44 -1.83 7.12 1.47
N TYR A 45 -1.96 7.05 2.79
CA TYR A 45 -2.40 8.18 3.61
C TYR A 45 -1.34 9.28 3.65
N VAL A 46 -0.09 8.93 3.94
CA VAL A 46 1.03 9.86 4.04
C VAL A 46 1.26 10.59 2.71
N ASN A 47 1.26 9.88 1.58
CA ASN A 47 1.41 10.47 0.25
C ASN A 47 0.29 11.47 -0.04
N ARG A 48 -0.97 11.13 0.30
CA ARG A 48 -2.11 12.04 0.10
C ARG A 48 -2.02 13.29 0.98
N LEU A 49 -1.47 13.19 2.19
CA LEU A 49 -1.23 14.36 3.03
C LEU A 49 -0.14 15.25 2.43
N ALA A 50 0.98 14.67 2.00
CA ALA A 50 2.07 15.38 1.38
C ALA A 50 1.61 16.13 0.12
N ASP A 51 1.02 15.39 -0.83
CA ASP A 51 0.52 15.92 -2.09
C ASP A 51 -0.61 16.93 -1.88
N GLY A 52 -1.52 16.64 -0.95
CA GLY A 52 -2.69 17.49 -0.68
C GLY A 52 -2.38 18.80 0.02
N LEU A 53 -1.30 18.86 0.81
CA LEU A 53 -0.86 20.05 1.53
C LEU A 53 0.33 20.75 0.85
N GLY A 54 0.92 20.15 -0.19
CA GLY A 54 2.13 20.65 -0.84
C GLY A 54 3.34 20.62 0.08
N VAL A 55 3.42 19.63 0.98
CA VAL A 55 4.55 19.45 1.90
C VAL A 55 5.42 18.30 1.41
N ASP A 56 6.73 18.50 1.39
CA ASP A 56 7.66 17.43 1.08
C ASP A 56 7.69 16.41 2.22
N LEU A 57 7.76 15.13 1.86
CA LEU A 57 8.09 14.06 2.81
C LEU A 57 9.50 14.32 3.35
N GLU A 58 9.71 14.02 4.64
CA GLU A 58 10.95 14.37 5.35
C GLU A 58 12.21 14.04 4.54
N THR A 59 13.23 14.89 4.68
CA THR A 59 14.47 14.84 3.90
C THR A 59 15.16 13.46 3.88
N GLU A 60 14.95 12.63 4.91
CA GLU A 60 15.48 11.25 4.99
C GLU A 60 14.79 10.25 4.04
N MET A 61 13.60 10.57 3.52
CA MET A 61 12.87 9.79 2.53
C MET A 61 13.18 10.19 1.09
N SER A 62 13.97 11.24 0.89
CA SER A 62 14.47 11.58 -0.44
C SER A 62 15.39 10.46 -0.93
N PRO A 63 15.20 9.93 -2.16
CA PRO A 63 16.07 8.90 -2.68
C PRO A 63 17.51 9.44 -2.63
N SER A 64 18.40 8.68 -1.99
CA SER A 64 19.82 9.00 -1.99
C SER A 64 20.26 9.10 -3.45
N HIS A 65 20.51 10.31 -3.92
CA HIS A 65 21.08 10.53 -5.23
C HIS A 65 22.49 9.92 -5.19
N GLY A 66 22.68 8.81 -5.90
CA GLY A 66 23.99 8.30 -6.26
C GLY A 66 24.59 9.11 -7.40
#